data_AF-A0A9W6ZAS0-F1
#
_entry.id   AF-A0A9W6ZAS0-F1
#
_cell.length_a   1.000
_cell.length_b   1.000
_cell.length_c   1.000
_cell.angle_alpha   90.00
_cell.angle_beta   90.00
_cell.angle_gamma   90.00
#
_symmetry.space_group_name_H-M   'P 1'
#
loop_
_entity.id
_entity.type
_entity.pdbx_description
1 polymer ?
#
loop_
_entity_poly.entity_id
_entity_poly.type
_entity_poly.pdbx_seq_one_letter_code
_entity_poly.pdbx_strand_id
1 'polypeptide(L)'
;MNSLLNLFLLFLLPSATSFLLPPTTFTLRSSPISSSLSAKGFADKPPPRSKSSAQIQREKEGSKFDEISTTGGQEYQIFVRLFGQDEESWLPCGQIAVPRGEQVSRAIYSNEENVKKGTLRTWAGLKGKEQEMEFGYNLKIYPDDPIEVAKKDVEVKGFGGVGKWFSDLLSPVDTSDVGKNNKSN
;
A
#
# COMPACT_ATOMS: atom_id res chain seq x y z
N MET A 1 25.75 -38.46 -45.98
CA MET A 1 26.14 -37.83 -47.26
C MET A 1 24.88 -37.63 -48.07
N ASN A 2 24.65 -36.39 -48.52
CA ASN A 2 23.59 -35.92 -49.43
C ASN A 2 22.19 -35.87 -48.76
N SER A 3 21.35 -34.84 -48.91
CA SER A 3 21.35 -33.68 -49.79
C SER A 3 20.13 -32.81 -49.44
N LEU A 4 20.22 -31.49 -49.70
CA LEU A 4 19.12 -30.60 -50.11
C LEU A 4 18.07 -30.28 -49.03
N LEU A 5 18.15 -29.17 -48.31
CA LEU A 5 17.97 -27.77 -48.77
C LEU A 5 16.69 -27.61 -49.61
N ASN A 6 15.55 -27.58 -48.91
CA ASN A 6 14.29 -27.10 -49.46
C ASN A 6 13.84 -25.84 -48.71
N LEU A 7 14.08 -24.73 -49.42
CA LEU A 7 13.49 -23.42 -49.22
C LEU A 7 12.02 -23.51 -49.63
N PHE A 8 11.09 -23.41 -48.67
CA PHE A 8 9.71 -23.03 -48.98
C PHE A 8 9.26 -21.92 -48.03
N LEU A 9 9.31 -20.71 -48.61
CA LEU A 9 8.69 -19.49 -48.14
C LEU A 9 7.17 -19.70 -48.13
N LEU A 10 6.52 -19.63 -46.96
CA LEU A 10 5.07 -19.45 -46.89
C LEU A 10 4.77 -18.30 -45.93
N PHE A 11 4.49 -17.15 -46.53
CA PHE A 11 3.86 -16.00 -45.91
C PHE A 11 2.51 -16.44 -45.33
N LEU A 12 2.39 -16.50 -44.00
CA LEU A 12 1.10 -16.64 -43.33
C LEU A 12 0.63 -15.26 -42.90
N LEU A 13 -0.49 -14.84 -43.48
CA LEU A 13 -1.12 -13.53 -43.30
C LEU A 13 -1.51 -13.28 -41.83
N PRO A 14 -1.26 -12.08 -41.26
CA PRO A 14 -1.96 -11.65 -40.06
C PRO A 14 -3.41 -11.28 -40.46
N SER A 15 -4.36 -12.11 -40.09
CA SER A 15 -5.78 -11.76 -40.10
C SER A 15 -6.03 -10.66 -39.05
N ALA A 16 -6.05 -9.41 -39.51
CA ALA A 16 -6.45 -8.26 -38.72
C ALA A 16 -7.94 -8.36 -38.39
N THR A 17 -8.28 -8.85 -37.20
CA THR A 17 -9.63 -8.71 -36.63
C THR A 17 -9.78 -7.29 -36.11
N SER A 18 -10.26 -6.39 -36.97
CA SER A 18 -10.67 -5.05 -36.56
C SER A 18 -11.95 -5.14 -35.71
N PHE A 19 -11.81 -5.04 -34.39
CA PHE A 19 -12.95 -4.79 -33.51
C PHE A 19 -13.44 -3.36 -33.75
N LEU A 20 -14.51 -3.22 -34.53
CA LEU A 20 -15.28 -1.98 -34.61
C LEU A 20 -16.01 -1.78 -33.27
N LEU A 21 -15.49 -0.90 -32.42
CA LEU A 21 -16.28 -0.35 -31.32
C LEU A 21 -17.32 0.63 -31.91
N PRO A 22 -18.61 0.52 -31.54
CA PRO A 22 -19.59 1.55 -31.89
C PRO A 22 -19.20 2.87 -31.23
N PRO A 23 -19.34 4.02 -31.90
CA PRO A 23 -19.21 5.31 -31.23
C PRO A 23 -20.37 5.45 -30.24
N THR A 24 -20.06 5.28 -28.95
CA THR A 24 -20.97 5.66 -27.87
C THR A 24 -21.07 7.17 -27.88
N THR A 25 -22.03 7.69 -28.63
CA THR A 25 -22.43 9.10 -28.60
C THR A 25 -22.88 9.42 -27.17
N PHE A 26 -22.00 9.99 -26.35
CA PHE A 26 -22.40 10.59 -25.08
C PHE A 26 -23.17 11.87 -25.41
N THR A 27 -24.49 11.77 -25.48
CA THR A 27 -25.35 12.95 -25.39
C THR A 27 -25.21 13.51 -23.97
N LEU A 28 -24.38 14.54 -23.80
CA LEU A 28 -24.40 15.38 -22.61
C LEU A 28 -25.75 16.13 -22.59
N ARG A 29 -26.76 15.51 -21.99
CA ARG A 29 -28.00 16.21 -21.63
C ARG A 29 -27.68 17.10 -20.44
N SER A 30 -27.13 18.28 -20.72
CA SER A 30 -27.11 19.40 -19.79
C SER A 30 -28.57 19.77 -19.50
N SER A 31 -29.11 19.19 -18.44
CA SER A 31 -30.37 19.65 -17.87
C SER A 31 -29.99 20.83 -16.98
N PRO A 32 -30.50 22.06 -17.23
CA PRO A 32 -30.37 23.11 -16.24
C PRO A 32 -31.19 22.66 -15.03
N ILE A 33 -30.51 22.28 -13.95
CA ILE A 33 -31.14 22.08 -12.64
C ILE A 33 -31.50 23.49 -12.14
N SER A 34 -32.61 23.99 -12.64
CA SER A 34 -33.30 25.14 -12.10
C SER A 34 -34.03 24.69 -10.83
N SER A 35 -33.78 25.44 -9.76
CA SER A 35 -34.63 25.59 -8.57
C SER A 35 -34.92 24.34 -7.73
N SER A 36 -34.21 24.31 -6.59
CA SER A 36 -34.68 23.89 -5.26
C SER A 36 -36.14 23.44 -5.14
N LEU A 37 -36.37 22.14 -5.28
CA LEU A 37 -37.47 21.47 -4.59
C LEU A 37 -36.84 20.40 -3.71
N SER A 38 -36.58 20.80 -2.46
CA SER A 38 -36.19 19.90 -1.38
C SER A 38 -37.34 18.94 -1.12
N ALA A 39 -37.40 17.84 -1.88
CA ALA A 39 -38.26 16.71 -1.56
C ALA A 39 -37.75 16.09 -0.26
N LYS A 40 -38.35 16.50 0.87
CA LYS A 40 -38.10 15.98 2.22
C LYS A 40 -38.70 14.57 2.32
N GLY A 41 -38.08 13.61 1.63
CA GLY A 41 -38.45 12.20 1.67
C GLY A 41 -37.93 11.52 2.94
N PHE A 42 -38.84 10.85 3.65
CA PHE A 42 -38.66 9.90 4.76
C PHE A 42 -37.55 10.21 5.79
N ALA A 43 -37.99 10.84 6.89
CA ALA A 43 -37.30 11.11 8.16
C ALA A 43 -36.26 12.25 8.16
N ASP A 44 -36.22 13.00 9.28
CA ASP A 44 -35.18 13.97 9.54
C ASP A 44 -33.80 13.30 9.55
N LYS A 45 -32.84 13.92 8.84
CA LYS A 45 -31.49 13.38 8.70
C LYS A 45 -30.91 13.20 10.10
N PRO A 46 -30.49 11.98 10.49
CA PRO A 46 -29.90 11.77 11.80
C PRO A 46 -28.66 12.68 11.95
N PRO A 47 -28.38 13.16 13.18
CA PRO A 47 -27.22 14.01 13.40
C PRO A 47 -25.95 13.30 12.92
N PRO A 48 -24.97 14.05 12.39
CA PRO A 48 -23.72 13.47 11.89
C PRO A 48 -23.05 12.67 13.01
N ARG A 49 -22.86 11.36 12.78
CA ARG A 49 -22.17 10.49 13.73
C ARG A 49 -20.72 10.94 13.86
N SER A 50 -20.22 11.01 15.08
CA SER A 50 -18.79 11.24 15.32
C SER A 50 -17.97 10.10 14.71
N LYS A 51 -16.76 10.42 14.25
CA LYS A 51 -15.86 9.42 13.68
C LYS A 51 -15.54 8.36 14.74
N SER A 52 -15.60 7.09 14.36
CA SER A 52 -15.19 6.00 15.25
C SER A 52 -13.68 6.03 15.46
N SER A 53 -13.19 5.47 16.57
CA SER A 53 -11.75 5.36 16.85
C SER A 53 -10.99 4.64 15.72
N ALA A 54 -11.58 3.59 15.15
CA ALA A 54 -11.03 2.86 14.01
C ALA A 54 -10.95 3.71 12.73
N GLN A 55 -11.90 4.62 12.53
CA GLN A 55 -11.86 5.56 11.40
C GLN A 55 -10.76 6.60 11.59
N ILE A 56 -10.63 7.16 12.80
CA ILE A 56 -9.57 8.13 13.14
C ILE A 56 -8.18 7.50 12.94
N GLN A 57 -8.00 6.25 13.37
CA GLN A 57 -6.73 5.55 13.21
C GLN A 57 -6.38 5.31 11.74
N ARG A 58 -7.35 4.88 10.92
CA ARG A 58 -7.13 4.70 9.47
C ARG A 58 -6.80 6.01 8.76
N GLU A 59 -7.50 7.09 9.11
CA GLU A 59 -7.21 8.42 8.57
C GLU A 59 -5.80 8.87 8.95
N LYS A 60 -5.39 8.68 10.22
CA LYS A 60 -4.04 8.99 10.70
C LYS A 60 -2.95 8.19 9.97
N GLU A 61 -3.17 6.89 9.78
CA GLU A 61 -2.25 6.02 9.06
C GLU A 61 -2.17 6.36 7.57
N GLY A 62 -3.31 6.70 6.95
CA GLY A 62 -3.36 7.18 5.57
C GLY A 62 -2.60 8.49 5.37
N SER A 63 -2.85 9.49 6.22
CA SER A 63 -2.12 10.77 6.15
C SER A 63 -0.61 10.60 6.32
N LYS A 64 -0.17 9.67 7.17
CA LYS A 64 1.26 9.35 7.34
C LYS A 64 1.86 8.69 6.10
N PHE A 65 1.13 7.79 5.46
CA PHE A 65 1.56 7.18 4.21
C PHE A 65 1.77 8.26 3.14
N ASP A 66 0.79 9.15 2.98
CA ASP A 66 0.83 10.24 2.00
C ASP A 66 2.00 11.22 2.27
N GLU A 67 2.26 11.53 3.54
CA GLU A 67 3.36 12.42 3.95
C GLU A 67 4.74 11.82 3.64
N ILE A 68 4.95 10.53 3.92
CA ILE A 68 6.21 9.84 3.60
C ILE A 68 6.40 9.78 2.08
N SER A 69 5.35 9.44 1.33
CA SER A 69 5.39 9.40 -0.13
C SER A 69 5.77 10.78 -0.71
N THR A 70 5.13 11.84 -0.21
CA THR A 70 5.37 13.23 -0.66
C THR A 70 6.78 13.72 -0.32
N THR A 71 7.33 13.32 0.83
CA THR A 71 8.70 13.65 1.25
C THR A 71 9.77 12.90 0.41
N GLY A 72 9.34 12.01 -0.48
CA GLY A 72 10.19 11.19 -1.34
C GLY A 72 10.68 9.93 -0.62
N GLY A 73 9.86 9.37 0.25
CA GLY A 73 10.03 8.00 0.76
C GLY A 73 9.77 6.97 -0.34
N GLN A 74 10.20 5.74 -0.09
CA GLN A 74 10.03 4.60 -0.98
C GLN A 74 8.74 3.87 -0.63
N GLU A 75 7.95 3.52 -1.65
CA GLU A 75 6.73 2.73 -1.49
C GLU A 75 7.02 1.27 -1.83
N TYR A 76 6.69 0.38 -0.90
CA TYR A 76 6.83 -1.06 -1.06
C TYR A 76 5.45 -1.73 -1.03
N GLN A 77 5.26 -2.73 -1.89
CA GLN A 77 4.19 -3.70 -1.79
C GLN A 77 4.59 -4.81 -0.81
N ILE A 78 3.67 -5.21 0.05
CA ILE A 78 3.86 -6.26 1.06
C ILE A 78 3.11 -7.50 0.62
N PHE A 79 3.80 -8.63 0.69
CA PHE A 79 3.28 -9.96 0.43
C PHE A 79 3.37 -10.83 1.68
N VAL A 80 2.51 -11.84 1.75
CA VAL A 80 2.51 -12.86 2.80
C VAL A 80 2.56 -14.23 2.17
N ARG A 81 3.29 -15.15 2.80
CA ARG A 81 3.17 -16.58 2.55
C ARG A 81 3.24 -17.35 3.87
N LEU A 82 2.94 -18.63 3.84
CA LEU A 82 3.24 -19.53 4.95
C LEU A 82 4.67 -20.05 4.82
N PHE A 83 5.33 -20.25 5.96
CA PHE A 83 6.68 -20.80 6.04
C PHE A 83 6.73 -22.16 5.32
N GLY A 84 7.73 -22.33 4.45
CA GLY A 84 7.91 -23.57 3.68
C GLY A 84 7.00 -23.73 2.45
N GLN A 85 6.29 -22.69 2.03
CA GLN A 85 5.65 -22.63 0.71
C GLN A 85 6.60 -22.07 -0.35
N ASP A 86 6.34 -22.42 -1.61
CA ASP A 86 7.15 -22.01 -2.76
C ASP A 86 7.13 -20.49 -2.98
N GLU A 87 8.11 -19.99 -3.74
CA GLU A 87 8.25 -18.57 -4.10
C GLU A 87 7.08 -18.03 -4.94
N GLU A 88 6.24 -18.89 -5.51
CA GLU A 88 5.07 -18.50 -6.29
C GLU A 88 3.82 -18.30 -5.40
N SER A 89 3.86 -18.71 -4.13
CA SER A 89 2.72 -18.71 -3.21
C SER A 89 2.51 -17.37 -2.47
N TRP A 90 3.09 -16.28 -2.97
CA TRP A 90 2.95 -14.96 -2.35
C TRP A 90 1.56 -14.37 -2.53
N LEU A 91 0.93 -14.01 -1.41
CA LEU A 91 -0.37 -13.36 -1.38
C LEU A 91 -0.20 -11.85 -1.13
N PRO A 92 -0.78 -10.97 -1.95
CA PRO A 92 -0.69 -9.53 -1.72
C PRO A 92 -1.44 -9.18 -0.43
N CYS A 93 -0.77 -8.44 0.45
CA CYS A 93 -1.32 -8.03 1.74
C CYS A 93 -1.64 -6.53 1.79
N GLY A 94 -0.81 -5.70 1.15
CA GLY A 94 -0.97 -4.25 1.17
C GLY A 94 0.28 -3.52 0.72
N GLN A 95 0.44 -2.28 1.17
CA GLN A 95 1.59 -1.43 0.85
C GLN A 95 2.05 -0.65 2.08
N ILE A 96 3.33 -0.28 2.11
CA ILE A 96 3.94 0.55 3.15
C ILE A 96 4.84 1.60 2.50
N ALA A 97 4.80 2.81 3.04
CA ALA A 97 5.74 3.87 2.69
C ALA A 97 6.85 3.89 3.76
N VAL A 98 8.09 3.88 3.32
CA VAL A 98 9.28 3.85 4.17
C VAL A 98 10.14 5.08 3.83
N PRO A 99 10.57 5.87 4.82
CA PRO A 99 11.44 7.01 4.56
C PRO A 99 12.82 6.57 4.06
N ARG A 100 13.52 7.48 3.39
CA ARG A 100 14.88 7.20 2.89
C ARG A 100 15.84 6.93 4.05
N GLY A 101 16.63 5.87 3.93
CA GLY A 101 17.64 5.47 4.92
C GLY A 101 17.16 4.43 5.94
N GLU A 102 15.87 4.07 5.93
CA GLU A 102 15.31 3.05 6.83
C GLU A 102 15.12 1.70 6.12
N GLN A 103 15.17 0.62 6.89
CA GLN A 103 14.94 -0.73 6.36
C GLN A 103 13.45 -1.10 6.35
N VAL A 104 12.97 -1.59 5.21
CA VAL A 104 11.58 -2.02 5.04
C VAL A 104 11.22 -3.23 5.92
N SER A 105 12.15 -4.17 6.12
CA SER A 105 11.98 -5.30 7.05
C SER A 105 11.58 -4.82 8.44
N ARG A 106 12.32 -3.85 8.98
CA ARG A 106 12.06 -3.23 10.28
C ARG A 106 10.69 -2.54 10.32
N ALA A 107 10.33 -1.80 9.27
CA ALA A 107 9.05 -1.12 9.19
C ALA A 107 7.87 -2.11 9.21
N ILE A 108 7.97 -3.24 8.51
CA ILE A 108 6.96 -4.31 8.51
C ILE A 108 6.80 -4.91 9.93
N TYR A 109 7.89 -5.33 10.55
CA TYR A 109 7.84 -5.99 11.87
C TYR A 109 7.48 -5.02 13.01
N SER A 110 7.75 -3.72 12.86
CA SER A 110 7.31 -2.72 13.84
C SER A 110 5.78 -2.58 13.92
N ASN A 111 5.07 -2.94 12.84
CA ASN A 111 3.62 -2.89 12.73
C ASN A 111 2.99 -4.27 12.47
N GLU A 112 3.67 -5.33 12.93
CA GLU A 112 3.34 -6.73 12.62
C GLU A 112 1.86 -7.07 12.89
N GLU A 113 1.32 -6.63 14.03
CA GLU A 113 -0.07 -6.91 14.42
C GLU A 113 -1.10 -6.34 13.44
N ASN A 114 -0.91 -5.10 12.99
CA ASN A 114 -1.84 -4.46 12.05
C ASN A 114 -1.72 -5.05 10.65
N VAL A 115 -0.50 -5.39 10.22
CA VAL A 115 -0.27 -6.10 8.96
C VAL A 115 -0.98 -7.45 9.00
N LYS A 116 -0.75 -8.27 10.03
CA LYS A 116 -1.42 -9.57 10.22
C LYS A 116 -2.94 -9.44 10.24
N LYS A 117 -3.47 -8.49 11.02
CA LYS A 117 -4.92 -8.24 11.09
C LYS A 117 -5.50 -7.84 9.73
N GLY A 118 -4.76 -7.04 8.95
CA GLY A 118 -5.08 -6.72 7.57
C GLY A 118 -5.09 -7.94 6.67
N THR A 119 -4.03 -8.76 6.74
CA THR A 119 -3.91 -10.02 6.00
C THR A 119 -5.09 -10.94 6.29
N LEU A 120 -5.43 -11.18 7.55
CA LEU A 120 -6.47 -12.13 7.96
C LEU A 120 -7.88 -11.68 7.61
N ARG A 121 -8.07 -10.37 7.37
CA ARG A 121 -9.32 -9.81 6.85
C ARG A 121 -9.46 -10.10 5.37
N THR A 122 -8.37 -9.96 4.60
CA THR A 122 -8.37 -10.23 3.16
C THR A 122 -8.36 -11.74 2.87
N TRP A 123 -7.59 -12.49 3.65
CA TRP A 123 -7.28 -13.90 3.46
C TRP A 123 -7.66 -14.71 4.70
N ALA A 124 -8.96 -15.02 4.83
CA ALA A 124 -9.47 -15.76 5.98
C ALA A 124 -8.89 -17.19 6.10
N GLY A 125 -8.36 -17.78 5.02
CA GLY A 125 -7.75 -19.11 5.01
C GLY A 125 -6.41 -19.20 5.75
N LEU A 126 -5.82 -18.07 6.14
CA LEU A 126 -4.58 -18.02 6.92
C LEU A 126 -4.82 -17.97 8.44
N LYS A 127 -6.09 -17.89 8.87
CA LYS A 127 -6.46 -17.88 10.29
C LYS A 127 -5.98 -19.15 10.98
N GLY A 128 -5.35 -19.00 12.14
CA GLY A 128 -4.78 -20.10 12.91
C GLY A 128 -3.35 -20.49 12.52
N LYS A 129 -2.79 -19.93 11.44
CA LYS A 129 -1.39 -20.14 11.02
C LYS A 129 -0.54 -18.87 11.13
N GLU A 130 -0.92 -17.98 12.04
CA GLU A 130 -0.40 -16.61 12.09
C GLU A 130 1.07 -16.51 12.55
N GLN A 131 1.53 -17.53 13.26
CA GLN A 131 2.92 -17.65 13.71
C GLN A 131 3.84 -18.15 12.59
N GLU A 132 3.28 -18.84 11.60
CA GLU A 132 4.00 -19.41 10.45
C GLU A 132 4.02 -18.45 9.26
N MET A 133 3.49 -17.23 9.39
CA MET A 133 3.46 -16.27 8.30
C MET A 133 4.82 -15.61 8.09
N GLU A 134 5.32 -15.68 6.86
CA GLU A 134 6.46 -14.91 6.38
C GLU A 134 5.99 -13.69 5.60
N PHE A 135 6.72 -12.59 5.74
CA PHE A 135 6.46 -11.36 4.99
C PHE A 135 7.50 -11.21 3.89
N GLY A 136 7.02 -10.83 2.71
CA GLY A 136 7.85 -10.44 1.57
C GLY A 136 7.57 -8.99 1.18
N TYR A 137 8.50 -8.35 0.49
CA TYR A 137 8.29 -7.02 -0.04
C TYR A 137 8.90 -6.86 -1.43
N ASN A 138 8.34 -5.93 -2.21
CA ASN A 138 8.89 -5.46 -3.46
C ASN A 138 8.63 -3.94 -3.61
N LEU A 139 9.51 -3.21 -4.29
CA LEU A 139 9.31 -1.82 -4.67
C LEU A 139 8.08 -1.69 -5.57
N LYS A 140 7.17 -0.77 -5.22
CA LYS A 140 5.94 -0.55 -5.99
C LYS A 140 6.21 -0.06 -7.43
N ILE A 141 7.32 0.62 -7.64
CA ILE A 141 7.75 1.10 -8.96
C ILE A 141 8.30 -0.03 -9.85
N TYR A 142 8.71 -1.16 -9.26
CA TYR A 142 9.28 -2.31 -9.96
C TYR A 142 8.49 -3.58 -9.63
N PRO A 143 7.23 -3.70 -10.08
CA PRO A 143 6.39 -4.85 -9.73
C PRO A 143 6.92 -6.20 -10.25
N ASP A 144 7.78 -6.18 -11.27
CA ASP A 144 8.40 -7.37 -11.86
C ASP A 144 9.61 -7.88 -11.06
N ASP A 145 10.14 -7.07 -10.14
CA ASP A 145 11.27 -7.47 -9.30
C ASP A 145 10.88 -8.65 -8.39
N PRO A 146 11.83 -9.55 -8.10
CA PRO A 146 11.57 -10.68 -7.21
C PRO A 146 11.21 -10.20 -5.81
N ILE A 147 10.28 -10.91 -5.17
CA ILE A 147 9.84 -10.58 -3.81
C ILE A 147 10.95 -10.96 -2.81
N GLU A 148 11.46 -9.96 -2.10
CA GLU A 148 12.46 -10.16 -1.07
C GLU A 148 11.81 -10.54 0.26
N VAL A 149 12.34 -11.58 0.93
CA VAL A 149 11.83 -12.01 2.24
C VAL A 149 12.31 -11.05 3.33
N ALA A 150 11.37 -10.46 4.06
CA ALA A 150 11.66 -9.66 5.23
C ALA A 150 12.22 -10.56 6.35
N LYS A 151 13.45 -10.27 6.80
CA LYS A 151 14.04 -10.93 7.96
C LYS A 151 13.73 -10.13 9.21
N LYS A 152 13.29 -10.83 10.27
CA LYS A 152 13.10 -10.21 11.59
C LYS A 152 14.47 -10.00 12.21
N ASP A 153 14.96 -8.78 12.18
CA ASP A 153 16.21 -8.45 12.85
C ASP A 153 16.07 -8.73 14.36
N VAL A 154 17.03 -9.46 14.91
CA VAL A 154 17.14 -9.70 16.35
C VAL A 154 17.48 -8.36 17.01
N GLU A 155 16.45 -7.69 17.50
CA GLU A 155 16.45 -6.55 18.42
C GLU A 155 17.81 -5.85 18.62
N VAL A 156 18.18 -4.97 17.70
CA VAL A 156 19.10 -3.88 18.07
C VAL A 156 18.27 -2.87 18.87
N LYS A 157 18.35 -2.99 20.20
CA LYS A 157 17.86 -2.02 21.19
C LYS A 157 18.04 -0.60 20.67
N GLY A 158 16.93 0.08 20.41
CA GLY A 158 16.99 1.47 19.97
C GLY A 158 15.73 2.02 19.32
N PHE A 159 14.63 1.26 19.28
CA PHE A 159 13.43 1.73 18.61
C PHE A 159 12.14 1.34 19.34
N GLY A 160 11.82 2.11 20.39
CA GLY A 160 10.60 1.94 21.16
C GLY A 160 9.38 2.38 20.36
N GLY A 161 8.66 1.44 19.74
CA GLY A 161 7.32 1.60 19.19
C GLY A 161 7.22 2.56 17.99
N VAL A 162 6.37 2.23 17.02
CA VAL A 162 6.21 3.02 15.78
C VAL A 162 5.94 4.52 16.01
N GLY A 163 5.48 4.91 17.20
CA GLY A 163 5.37 6.32 17.59
C GLY A 163 6.71 7.06 17.67
N LYS A 164 7.78 6.45 18.17
CA LYS A 164 9.01 7.20 18.52
C LYS A 164 9.87 7.59 17.31
N TRP A 165 9.97 6.78 16.27
CA TRP A 165 10.75 7.07 15.06
C TRP A 165 10.00 8.02 14.18
N PHE A 166 8.68 7.87 14.09
CA PHE A 166 7.85 8.83 13.39
C PHE A 166 7.90 10.21 14.06
N SER A 167 7.97 10.28 15.40
CA SER A 167 8.24 11.55 16.09
C SER A 167 9.64 12.10 15.80
N ASP A 168 10.65 11.23 15.72
CA ASP A 168 12.02 11.62 15.38
C ASP A 168 12.15 12.05 13.89
N LEU A 169 11.25 11.59 13.00
CA LEU A 169 11.18 11.96 11.58
C LEU A 169 10.35 13.21 11.28
N LEU A 170 9.31 13.46 12.08
CA LEU A 170 8.37 14.58 11.88
C LEU A 170 8.59 15.74 12.86
N SER A 171 9.58 15.63 13.76
CA SER A 171 10.04 16.77 14.54
C SER A 171 11.21 17.45 13.79
N PRO A 172 11.03 18.66 13.26
CA PRO A 172 12.13 19.45 12.75
C PRO A 172 12.94 19.95 13.94
N VAL A 173 13.95 19.21 14.40
CA VAL A 173 14.87 19.57 15.49
C VAL A 173 14.12 20.01 16.77
N ASP A 174 14.10 19.16 17.79
CA ASP A 174 13.67 19.58 19.13
C ASP A 174 14.67 20.60 19.73
N THR A 175 14.50 21.88 19.38
CA THR A 175 15.21 23.03 19.99
C THR A 175 14.50 23.54 21.24
N SER A 176 13.51 22.83 21.80
CA SER A 176 12.77 23.33 22.97
C SER A 176 13.59 23.37 24.26
N ASP A 177 14.78 22.74 24.28
CA ASP A 177 15.73 22.74 25.40
C ASP A 177 17.02 23.56 25.19
N VAL A 178 17.26 24.14 24.01
CA VAL A 178 18.48 24.94 23.73
C VAL A 178 18.39 26.37 24.32
N GLY A 179 17.25 26.77 24.86
CA GLY A 179 17.02 28.13 25.38
C GLY A 179 16.92 28.30 26.89
N LYS A 180 16.90 27.23 27.70
CA LYS A 180 16.51 27.33 29.13
C LYS A 180 17.66 27.35 30.15
N ASN A 181 18.90 27.14 29.73
CA ASN A 181 20.03 27.02 30.67
C ASN A 181 20.86 28.31 30.87
N ASN A 182 20.39 29.47 30.40
CA ASN A 182 21.05 30.77 30.64
C ASN A 182 20.16 31.73 31.43
N LYS A 183 19.83 31.38 32.67
CA LYS A 183 19.52 32.36 33.73
C LYS A 183 20.09 31.88 35.07
N SER A 184 21.42 31.99 35.19
CA SER A 184 22.05 32.27 36.47
C SER A 184 22.33 33.78 36.54
N ASN A 185 21.48 34.52 37.25
CA ASN A 185 21.85 35.55 38.22
C ASN A 185 20.59 35.98 38.98
#